data_AF-A0A1G2Z8F4-F1
#
_entry.id   AF-A0A1G2Z8F4-F1
#
_cell.length_a   1.000
_cell.length_b   1.000
_cell.length_c   1.000
_cell.angle_alpha   90.00
_cell.angle_beta   90.00
_cell.angle_gamma   90.00
#
_symmetry.space_group_name_H-M   'P 1'
#
loop_
_entity.id
_entity.type
_entity.pdbx_description
1 polymer ?
#
loop_
_entity_poly.entity_id
_entity_poly.type
_entity_poly.pdbx_seq_one_letter_code
_entity_poly.pdbx_strand_id
1 'polypeptide(L)'
;MVLVSHVPGELDALDLVEGYRAGGAADPIVVLGTQSEQEMAVLCYEVGADGYACVNTTTTRNLIWVAARAIQRHQLLCDNQRLNQAERIRLQREHEEAGLLLEQQRALLGDLEALRRGPSCDGAPLTRCETPTSLGLPDALIAHYRELLRTYVIMGSGNLACELKRLAELLVTAGLTARQAMQMHLQVLEELVHGLGARSTRHVMTRADLLVLEVMVHVAEGYRRRYQERVQPAQQRTLPGFE
;
A
#
# COMPACT_ATOMS: atom_id res chain seq x y z
N MET A 1 -1.86 -0.22 37.31
CA MET A 1 -3.23 0.29 37.54
C MET A 1 -3.18 1.29 38.66
N VAL A 2 -3.73 2.48 38.44
CA VAL A 2 -3.74 3.58 39.42
C VAL A 2 -5.20 3.90 39.78
N LEU A 3 -5.48 4.01 41.07
CA LEU A 3 -6.75 4.48 41.60
C LEU A 3 -6.56 5.91 42.10
N VAL A 4 -7.33 6.86 41.57
CA VAL A 4 -7.20 8.28 41.93
C VAL A 4 -8.49 8.72 42.62
N SER A 5 -8.39 9.25 43.83
CA SER A 5 -9.54 9.86 44.51
C SER A 5 -9.75 11.27 43.98
N HIS A 6 -10.95 11.56 43.49
CA HIS A 6 -11.36 12.90 43.10
C HIS A 6 -12.07 13.56 44.28
N VAL A 7 -11.45 14.60 44.85
CA VAL A 7 -12.00 15.42 45.94
C VAL A 7 -11.99 16.87 45.47
N PRO A 8 -13.14 17.42 45.06
CA PRO A 8 -13.19 18.78 44.51
C PRO A 8 -12.69 19.80 45.54
N GLY A 9 -11.68 20.59 45.15
CA GLY A 9 -11.06 21.62 46.00
C GLY A 9 -9.78 21.20 46.73
N GLU A 10 -9.52 19.89 46.88
CA GLU A 10 -8.26 19.38 47.47
C GLU A 10 -7.41 18.61 46.45
N LEU A 11 -8.04 17.73 45.66
CA LEU A 11 -7.36 16.93 44.66
C LEU A 11 -8.24 16.75 43.42
N ASP A 12 -7.91 17.50 42.37
CA ASP A 12 -8.55 17.33 41.08
C ASP A 12 -7.93 16.15 40.33
N ALA A 13 -8.63 15.02 40.37
CA ALA A 13 -8.24 13.83 39.64
C ALA A 13 -8.19 14.04 38.12
N LEU A 14 -8.94 15.00 37.57
CA LEU A 14 -8.98 15.23 36.12
C LEU A 14 -7.65 15.83 35.65
N ASP A 15 -7.19 16.90 36.31
CA ASP A 15 -5.89 17.53 36.04
C ASP A 15 -4.74 16.54 36.23
N LEU A 16 -4.81 15.69 37.26
CA LEU A 16 -3.79 14.67 37.51
C LEU A 16 -3.75 13.63 36.39
N VAL A 17 -4.91 13.17 35.91
CA VAL A 17 -4.99 12.21 34.81
C VAL A 17 -4.48 12.82 33.51
N GLU A 18 -4.87 14.06 33.21
CA GLU A 18 -4.39 14.77 32.04
C GLU A 18 -2.86 14.92 32.07
N GLY A 19 -2.29 15.34 33.20
CA GLY A 19 -0.85 15.41 33.40
C GLY A 19 -0.14 14.05 33.28
N TYR A 20 -0.75 12.99 33.83
CA TYR A 20 -0.21 11.63 33.74
C TYR A 20 -0.19 11.11 32.31
N ARG A 21 -1.25 11.39 31.53
CA ARG A 21 -1.34 11.04 30.10
C ARG A 21 -0.40 11.87 29.24
N ALA A 22 -0.27 13.17 29.51
CA ALA A 22 0.69 14.04 28.84
C ALA A 22 2.14 13.58 29.07
N GLY A 23 2.42 12.99 30.24
CA GLY A 23 3.70 12.34 30.55
C GLY A 23 3.98 11.03 29.80
N GLY A 24 3.04 10.57 28.97
CA GLY A 24 3.18 9.33 28.18
C GLY A 24 2.93 8.04 28.97
N ALA A 25 2.52 8.15 30.25
CA ALA A 25 2.22 7.00 31.06
C ALA A 25 0.85 6.42 30.69
N ALA A 26 0.85 5.17 30.24
CA ALA A 26 -0.32 4.50 29.69
C ALA A 26 -1.08 3.64 30.70
N ASP A 27 -0.63 3.55 31.97
CA ASP A 27 -1.23 2.68 32.98
C ASP A 27 -2.76 2.84 33.06
N PRO A 28 -3.52 1.78 33.36
CA PRO A 28 -4.96 1.89 33.50
C PRO A 28 -5.29 2.75 34.72
N ILE A 29 -6.09 3.81 34.55
CA ILE A 29 -6.48 4.75 35.62
C ILE A 29 -7.99 4.69 35.82
N VAL A 30 -8.42 4.45 37.06
CA VAL A 30 -9.82 4.57 37.47
C VAL A 30 -9.96 5.68 38.49
N VAL A 31 -10.86 6.61 38.22
CA VAL A 31 -11.16 7.74 39.10
C VAL A 31 -12.27 7.35 40.07
N LEU A 32 -12.05 7.57 41.36
CA LEU A 32 -13.00 7.33 42.44
C LEU A 32 -13.51 8.67 42.94
N GLY A 33 -14.81 8.95 42.82
CA GLY A 33 -15.38 10.23 43.26
C GLY A 33 -16.67 10.07 44.05
N THR A 34 -17.20 11.16 44.58
CA THR A 34 -18.49 11.16 45.29
C THR A 34 -19.63 11.71 44.43
N GLN A 35 -19.30 12.30 43.28
CA GLN A 35 -20.27 12.86 42.33
C GLN A 35 -21.02 11.77 41.55
N SER A 36 -22.12 12.18 40.91
CA SER A 36 -22.91 11.32 40.03
C SER A 36 -22.06 10.73 38.91
N GLU A 37 -22.22 9.42 38.68
CA GLU A 37 -21.55 8.72 37.58
C GLU A 37 -21.97 9.25 36.21
N GLN A 38 -23.21 9.71 36.06
CA GLN A 38 -23.74 10.21 34.78
C GLN A 38 -23.04 11.49 34.31
N GLU A 39 -22.61 12.33 35.25
CA GLU A 39 -21.96 13.61 34.96
C GLU A 39 -20.44 13.44 34.92
N MET A 40 -19.88 12.72 35.90
CA MET A 40 -18.44 12.65 36.08
C MET A 40 -17.75 11.61 35.18
N ALA A 41 -18.44 10.53 34.80
CA ALA A 41 -17.80 9.50 33.96
C ALA A 41 -17.38 10.04 32.59
N VAL A 42 -18.19 10.92 31.99
CA VAL A 42 -17.88 11.54 30.69
C VAL A 42 -16.60 12.37 30.79
N LEU A 43 -16.53 13.25 31.79
CA LEU A 43 -15.36 14.11 32.04
C LEU A 43 -14.09 13.27 32.28
N CYS A 44 -14.20 12.18 33.06
CA CYS A 44 -13.08 11.27 33.28
C CYS A 44 -12.60 10.61 31.97
N TYR A 45 -13.52 10.22 31.08
CA TYR A 45 -13.13 9.64 29.79
C TYR A 45 -12.49 10.66 28.84
N GLU A 46 -12.94 11.92 28.87
CA GLU A 46 -12.38 12.99 28.04
C GLU A 46 -10.92 13.30 28.38
N VAL A 47 -10.57 13.29 29.67
CA VAL A 47 -9.17 13.46 30.12
C VAL A 47 -8.32 12.20 29.97
N GLY A 48 -8.91 11.07 29.54
CA GLY A 48 -8.20 9.83 29.25
C GLY A 48 -8.10 8.86 30.43
N ALA A 49 -8.99 8.93 31.41
CA ALA A 49 -9.18 7.86 32.39
C ALA A 49 -9.88 6.64 31.74
N ASP A 50 -9.65 5.45 32.31
CA ASP A 50 -10.22 4.19 31.83
C ASP A 50 -11.55 3.85 32.51
N GLY A 51 -11.91 4.59 33.56
CA GLY A 51 -13.21 4.48 34.21
C GLY A 51 -13.39 5.48 35.35
N TYR A 52 -14.65 5.62 35.76
CA TYR A 52 -15.08 6.34 36.95
C TYR A 52 -15.91 5.41 37.83
N ALA A 53 -15.78 5.51 39.15
CA ALA A 53 -16.64 4.83 40.09
C ALA A 53 -17.04 5.77 41.23
N CYS A 54 -18.34 5.95 41.43
CA CYS A 54 -18.85 6.75 42.55
C CYS A 54 -18.79 5.94 43.85
N VAL A 55 -18.02 6.40 44.84
CA VAL A 55 -17.81 5.70 46.12
C VAL A 55 -19.12 5.49 46.89
N ASN A 56 -20.09 6.40 46.73
CA ASN A 56 -21.36 6.35 47.46
C ASN A 56 -22.35 5.30 46.92
N THR A 57 -22.26 4.94 45.65
CA THR A 57 -23.20 4.02 44.97
C THR A 57 -22.54 2.73 44.50
N THR A 58 -21.21 2.68 44.49
CA THR A 58 -20.43 1.56 43.96
C THR A 58 -20.40 0.39 44.94
N THR A 59 -20.82 -0.78 44.47
CA THR A 59 -20.61 -2.03 45.19
C THR A 59 -19.20 -2.57 44.93
N THR A 60 -18.67 -3.38 45.85
CA THR A 60 -17.36 -4.05 45.66
C THR A 60 -17.29 -4.83 44.35
N ARG A 61 -18.41 -5.47 43.94
CA ARG A 61 -18.48 -6.21 42.67
C ARG A 61 -18.35 -5.29 41.46
N ASN A 62 -18.97 -4.10 41.50
CA ASN A 62 -18.85 -3.12 40.42
C ASN A 62 -17.41 -2.59 40.32
N LEU A 63 -16.79 -2.26 41.46
CA LEU A 63 -15.40 -1.78 41.48
C LEU A 63 -14.41 -2.83 40.93
N ILE A 64 -14.57 -4.10 41.31
CA ILE A 64 -13.76 -5.21 40.77
C ILE A 64 -13.93 -5.29 39.25
N TRP A 65 -15.16 -5.17 38.75
CA TRP A 65 -15.44 -5.24 37.32
C TRP A 65 -14.85 -4.05 36.56
N VAL A 66 -15.00 -2.82 37.05
CA VAL A 66 -14.43 -1.62 36.43
C VAL A 66 -12.90 -1.71 36.38
N ALA A 67 -12.26 -2.13 37.47
CA ALA A 67 -10.82 -2.34 37.53
C ALA A 67 -10.36 -3.44 36.55
N ALA A 68 -11.01 -4.60 36.55
CA ALA A 68 -10.67 -5.70 35.64
C ALA A 68 -10.82 -5.29 34.17
N ARG A 69 -11.89 -4.57 33.83
CA ARG A 69 -12.13 -4.05 32.49
C ARG A 69 -11.08 -3.04 32.06
N ALA A 70 -10.69 -2.12 32.95
CA ALA A 70 -9.63 -1.14 32.67
C ALA A 70 -8.29 -1.83 32.41
N ILE A 71 -7.91 -2.81 33.23
CA ILE A 71 -6.69 -3.61 33.04
C ILE A 71 -6.72 -4.35 31.70
N GLN A 72 -7.82 -5.07 31.43
CA GLN A 72 -7.95 -5.85 30.20
C GLN A 72 -7.89 -4.96 28.96
N ARG A 73 -8.58 -3.81 28.98
CA ARG A 73 -8.53 -2.84 27.89
C ARG A 73 -7.11 -2.33 27.67
N HIS A 74 -6.41 -1.97 28.74
CA HIS A 74 -5.02 -1.52 28.65
C HIS A 74 -4.11 -2.60 28.04
N GLN A 75 -4.22 -3.85 28.49
CA GLN A 75 -3.47 -4.97 27.93
C GLN A 75 -3.72 -5.13 26.42
N LEU A 76 -4.99 -5.10 26.00
CA LEU A 76 -5.35 -5.18 24.59
C LEU A 76 -4.75 -4.04 23.76
N LEU A 77 -4.72 -2.82 24.30
CA LEU A 77 -4.11 -1.67 23.61
C LEU A 77 -2.60 -1.85 23.46
N CYS A 78 -1.91 -2.27 24.53
CA CYS A 78 -0.48 -2.55 24.49
C CYS A 78 -0.13 -3.68 23.51
N ASP A 79 -0.89 -4.76 23.52
CA ASP A 79 -0.71 -5.87 22.58
C ASP A 79 -0.96 -5.43 21.14
N ASN A 80 -2.02 -4.66 20.91
CA ASN A 80 -2.32 -4.14 19.58
C ASN A 80 -1.22 -3.21 19.07
N GLN A 81 -0.69 -2.32 19.92
CA GLN A 81 0.44 -1.46 19.58
C GLN A 81 1.69 -2.28 19.25
N ARG A 82 2.02 -3.27 20.07
CA ARG A 82 3.16 -4.17 19.85
C ARG A 82 3.03 -4.94 18.53
N LEU A 83 1.85 -5.48 18.24
CA LEU A 83 1.57 -6.20 16.99
C LEU A 83 1.67 -5.28 15.78
N ASN A 84 1.10 -4.08 15.84
CA ASN A 84 1.20 -3.10 14.77
C ASN A 84 2.65 -2.67 14.51
N GLN A 85 3.45 -2.50 15.57
CA GLN A 85 4.88 -2.18 15.42
C GLN A 85 5.64 -3.35 14.76
N ALA A 86 5.41 -4.58 15.20
CA ALA A 86 6.03 -5.77 14.62
C ALA A 86 5.65 -5.94 13.14
N GLU A 87 4.39 -5.72 12.78
CA GLU A 87 3.92 -5.77 11.39
C GLU A 87 4.61 -4.69 10.53
N ARG A 88 4.70 -3.46 11.02
CA ARG A 88 5.40 -2.36 10.31
C ARG A 88 6.87 -2.71 10.06
N ILE A 89 7.58 -3.21 11.07
CA ILE A 89 8.98 -3.61 10.94
C ILE A 89 9.11 -4.75 9.93
N ARG A 90 8.21 -5.75 9.98
CA ARG A 90 8.23 -6.88 9.04
C ARG A 90 8.01 -6.42 7.60
N LEU A 91 6.98 -5.60 7.37
CA LEU A 91 6.67 -5.06 6.04
C LEU A 91 7.81 -4.20 5.49
N GLN A 92 8.47 -3.43 6.35
CA GLN A 92 9.61 -2.62 5.94
C GLN A 92 10.79 -3.50 5.50
N ARG A 93 11.08 -4.59 6.23
CA ARG A 93 12.11 -5.57 5.82
C ARG A 93 11.74 -6.26 4.50
N GLU A 94 10.50 -6.69 4.35
CA GLU A 94 10.01 -7.28 3.10
C GLU A 94 10.16 -6.29 1.91
N HIS A 95 9.92 -4.99 2.13
CA HIS A 95 10.15 -3.95 1.12
C HIS A 95 11.63 -3.73 0.79
N GLU A 96 12.50 -3.69 1.81
CA GLU A 96 13.94 -3.55 1.61
C GLU A 96 14.49 -4.76 0.84
N GLU A 97 14.06 -5.97 1.18
CA GLU A 97 14.41 -7.20 0.45
C GLU A 97 13.92 -7.17 -1.00
N ALA A 98 12.67 -6.77 -1.24
CA ALA A 98 12.14 -6.62 -2.59
C ALA A 98 12.91 -5.56 -3.40
N GLY A 99 13.30 -4.46 -2.76
CA GLY A 99 14.13 -3.42 -3.36
C GLY A 99 15.50 -3.95 -3.79
N LEU A 100 16.19 -4.66 -2.90
CA LEU A 100 17.48 -5.29 -3.20
C LEU A 100 17.38 -6.30 -4.35
N LEU A 101 16.33 -7.13 -4.37
CA LEU A 101 16.10 -8.09 -5.45
C LEU A 101 15.86 -7.40 -6.80
N LEU A 102 15.12 -6.28 -6.82
CA LEU A 102 14.89 -5.50 -8.03
C LEU A 102 16.17 -4.85 -8.54
N GLU A 103 17.00 -4.30 -7.65
CA GLU A 103 18.32 -3.76 -8.02
C GLU A 103 19.22 -4.84 -8.61
N GLN A 104 19.25 -6.01 -7.98
CA GLN A 104 20.00 -7.16 -8.49
C GLN A 104 19.51 -7.61 -9.87
N GLN A 105 18.19 -7.69 -10.08
CA GLN A 105 17.61 -8.01 -11.38
C GLN A 105 17.95 -6.96 -12.44
N ARG A 106 17.96 -5.68 -12.10
CA ARG A 106 18.37 -4.60 -13.01
C ARG A 106 19.85 -4.70 -13.38
N ALA A 107 20.72 -5.01 -12.43
CA ALA A 107 22.14 -5.22 -12.68
C ALA A 107 22.37 -6.39 -13.65
N LEU A 108 21.73 -7.54 -13.40
CA LEU A 108 21.81 -8.71 -14.28
C LEU A 108 21.30 -8.42 -15.71
N LEU A 109 20.22 -7.65 -15.84
CA LEU A 109 19.72 -7.20 -17.15
C LEU A 109 20.72 -6.28 -17.84
N GLY A 110 21.38 -5.37 -17.10
CA GLY A 110 22.43 -4.50 -17.63
C GLY A 110 23.64 -5.28 -18.14
N ASP A 111 24.09 -6.29 -17.39
CA ASP A 111 25.21 -7.17 -17.77
C ASP A 111 24.88 -7.97 -19.04
N LEU A 112 23.66 -8.50 -19.15
CA LEU A 112 23.17 -9.17 -20.36
C LEU A 112 23.10 -8.21 -21.56
N GLU A 113 22.72 -6.96 -21.37
CA GLU A 113 22.73 -5.93 -22.42
C GLU A 113 24.14 -5.57 -22.88
N ALA A 114 25.11 -5.51 -21.96
CA ALA A 114 26.52 -5.29 -22.27
C ALA A 114 27.11 -6.46 -23.07
N LEU A 115 26.83 -7.71 -22.66
CA LEU A 115 27.23 -8.91 -23.40
C LEU A 115 26.61 -8.95 -24.81
N ARG A 116 25.36 -8.49 -24.95
CA ARG A 116 24.66 -8.44 -26.25
C ARG A 116 25.19 -7.33 -27.17
N ARG A 117 25.65 -6.19 -26.64
CA ARG A 117 26.25 -5.12 -27.47
C ARG A 117 27.62 -5.51 -28.02
N GLY A 118 28.33 -6.41 -27.34
CA GLY A 118 29.69 -6.81 -27.73
C GLY A 118 30.68 -5.64 -27.77
N PRO A 119 31.99 -5.91 -27.83
CA PRO A 119 32.99 -4.88 -28.08
C PRO A 119 32.91 -4.47 -29.55
N SER A 120 31.98 -3.58 -29.89
CA SER A 120 31.99 -2.91 -31.19
C SER A 120 33.03 -1.81 -31.13
N CYS A 121 34.20 -2.10 -31.69
CA CYS A 121 35.09 -1.08 -32.22
C CYS A 121 34.28 -0.20 -33.18
N ASP A 122 34.06 1.06 -32.83
CA ASP A 122 34.27 2.16 -33.77
C ASP A 122 34.21 3.50 -33.04
N GLY A 123 35.26 4.29 -33.26
CA GLY A 123 35.40 5.62 -32.71
C GLY A 123 34.48 6.61 -33.41
N ALA A 124 33.63 7.29 -32.64
CA ALA A 124 33.20 8.64 -32.92
C ALA A 124 32.82 9.32 -31.58
N PRO A 125 33.30 10.54 -31.31
CA PRO A 125 33.04 11.21 -30.04
C PRO A 125 31.66 11.84 -30.08
N LEU A 126 30.69 11.25 -29.39
CA LEU A 126 29.41 11.90 -29.10
C LEU A 126 29.34 12.26 -27.61
N THR A 127 29.69 13.52 -27.38
CA THR A 127 29.02 14.49 -26.51
C THR A 127 28.23 13.96 -25.31
N ARG A 128 28.82 14.22 -24.13
CA ARG A 128 28.24 14.44 -22.79
C ARG A 128 26.74 14.21 -22.59
N CYS A 129 26.46 13.33 -21.61
CA CYS A 129 25.47 13.46 -20.52
C CYS A 129 24.27 14.40 -20.77
N GLU A 130 23.14 13.80 -21.15
CA GLU A 130 21.82 14.37 -20.88
C GLU A 130 20.94 13.33 -20.18
N THR A 131 20.15 13.81 -19.23
CA THR A 131 19.30 13.08 -18.29
C THR A 131 18.30 12.12 -18.98
N PRO A 132 17.96 10.95 -18.40
CA PRO A 132 17.01 10.02 -18.98
C PRO A 132 15.58 10.50 -18.72
N THR A 133 15.16 11.53 -19.43
CA THR A 133 13.77 12.03 -19.42
C THR A 133 13.12 11.64 -20.74
N SER A 134 11.89 11.14 -20.67
CA SER A 134 11.03 10.69 -21.78
C SER A 134 11.49 9.47 -22.58
N LEU A 135 10.95 8.30 -22.20
CA LEU A 135 10.70 7.22 -23.14
C LEU A 135 9.95 7.84 -24.33
N GLY A 136 10.46 7.73 -25.56
CA GLY A 136 9.80 8.22 -26.78
C GLY A 136 8.50 7.47 -27.13
N LEU A 137 7.64 7.24 -26.13
CA LEU A 137 6.30 6.68 -26.21
C LEU A 137 5.31 7.81 -26.50
N PRO A 138 4.28 7.59 -27.32
CA PRO A 138 3.26 8.61 -27.55
C PRO A 138 2.54 9.00 -26.25
N ASP A 139 2.49 10.30 -25.95
CA ASP A 139 1.83 10.83 -24.75
C ASP A 139 0.35 10.40 -24.63
N ALA A 140 -0.31 10.22 -25.77
CA ALA A 140 -1.69 9.72 -25.83
C ALA A 140 -1.85 8.32 -25.22
N LEU A 141 -0.83 7.46 -25.35
CA LEU A 141 -0.83 6.12 -24.80
C LEU A 141 -0.62 6.14 -23.28
N ILE A 142 0.27 7.00 -22.80
CA ILE A 142 0.49 7.24 -21.36
C ILE A 142 -0.80 7.78 -20.71
N ALA A 143 -1.46 8.74 -21.36
CA ALA A 143 -2.73 9.29 -20.89
C ALA A 143 -3.84 8.22 -20.82
N HIS A 144 -3.94 7.35 -21.83
CA HIS A 144 -4.92 6.27 -21.83
C HIS A 144 -4.63 5.24 -20.73
N TYR A 145 -3.35 4.89 -20.52
CA TYR A 145 -2.93 4.00 -19.45
C TYR A 145 -3.22 4.58 -18.06
N ARG A 146 -3.01 5.90 -17.87
CA ARG A 146 -3.31 6.61 -16.63
C ARG A 146 -4.79 6.53 -16.27
N GLU A 147 -5.67 6.72 -17.26
CA GLU A 147 -7.11 6.65 -17.03
C GLU A 147 -7.57 5.22 -16.70
N LEU A 148 -6.99 4.22 -17.39
CA LEU A 148 -7.22 2.81 -17.09
C LEU A 148 -6.77 2.44 -15.67
N LEU A 149 -5.59 2.88 -15.25
CA LEU A 149 -5.07 2.62 -13.91
C LEU A 149 -5.94 3.28 -12.83
N ARG A 150 -6.38 4.53 -13.03
CA ARG A 150 -7.34 5.19 -12.11
C ARG A 150 -8.65 4.43 -12.00
N THR A 151 -9.22 4.04 -13.13
CA THR A 151 -10.48 3.30 -13.17
C THR A 151 -10.33 1.93 -12.50
N TYR A 152 -9.21 1.25 -12.71
CA TYR A 152 -8.91 -0.05 -12.10
C TYR A 152 -8.75 0.04 -10.58
N VAL A 153 -8.11 1.10 -10.08
CA VAL A 153 -7.99 1.36 -8.64
C VAL A 153 -9.37 1.61 -8.00
N ILE A 154 -10.25 2.36 -8.66
CA ILE A 154 -11.57 2.75 -8.12
C ILE A 154 -12.61 1.63 -8.24
N MET A 155 -12.70 0.98 -9.40
CA MET A 155 -13.76 0.02 -9.74
C MET A 155 -13.33 -1.46 -9.59
N GLY A 156 -12.03 -1.74 -9.52
CA GLY A 156 -11.49 -3.09 -9.46
C GLY A 156 -11.42 -3.80 -10.83
N SER A 157 -10.93 -5.04 -10.81
CA SER A 157 -10.58 -5.83 -12.00
C SER A 157 -11.77 -6.28 -12.87
N GLY A 158 -12.98 -6.32 -12.30
CA GLY A 158 -14.13 -6.98 -12.93
C GLY A 158 -14.69 -6.31 -14.19
N ASN A 159 -14.43 -5.02 -14.40
CA ASN A 159 -15.06 -4.25 -15.49
C ASN A 159 -14.10 -3.89 -16.64
N LEU A 160 -12.79 -4.12 -16.50
CA LEU A 160 -11.78 -3.57 -17.41
C LEU A 160 -11.06 -4.63 -18.26
N ALA A 161 -11.34 -5.92 -18.10
CA ALA A 161 -10.64 -6.99 -18.79
C ALA A 161 -10.61 -6.82 -20.34
N CYS A 162 -11.72 -6.40 -20.95
CA CYS A 162 -11.78 -6.14 -22.40
C CYS A 162 -10.89 -4.97 -22.82
N GLU A 163 -10.83 -3.92 -22.01
CA GLU A 163 -10.03 -2.73 -22.28
C GLU A 163 -8.53 -3.02 -22.09
N LEU A 164 -8.16 -3.80 -21.07
CA LEU A 164 -6.80 -4.26 -20.85
C LEU A 164 -6.30 -5.15 -21.98
N LYS A 165 -7.16 -6.04 -22.50
CA LYS A 165 -6.83 -6.84 -23.67
C LYS A 165 -6.61 -5.96 -24.91
N ARG A 166 -7.48 -4.98 -25.14
CA ARG A 166 -7.35 -4.04 -26.28
C ARG A 166 -6.09 -3.19 -26.17
N LEU A 167 -5.77 -2.71 -24.96
CA LEU A 167 -4.51 -2.01 -24.68
C LEU A 167 -3.32 -2.94 -24.96
N ALA A 168 -3.33 -4.17 -24.48
CA ALA A 168 -2.25 -5.13 -24.72
C ALA A 168 -2.07 -5.43 -26.22
N GLU A 169 -3.16 -5.55 -26.99
CA GLU A 169 -3.11 -5.67 -28.44
C GLU A 169 -2.48 -4.42 -29.10
N LEU A 170 -2.79 -3.22 -28.61
CA LEU A 170 -2.14 -1.98 -29.08
C LEU A 170 -0.64 -1.96 -28.73
N LEU A 171 -0.25 -2.37 -27.52
CA LEU A 171 1.15 -2.46 -27.12
C LEU A 171 1.92 -3.44 -28.01
N VAL A 172 1.34 -4.62 -28.27
CA VAL A 172 1.94 -5.64 -29.12
C VAL A 172 2.02 -5.17 -30.58
N THR A 173 0.97 -4.51 -31.10
CA THR A 173 0.98 -3.98 -32.48
C THR A 173 2.01 -2.87 -32.66
N ALA A 174 2.18 -1.99 -31.67
CA ALA A 174 3.22 -0.96 -31.62
C ALA A 174 4.64 -1.53 -31.42
N GLY A 175 4.79 -2.84 -31.22
CA GLY A 175 6.10 -3.47 -31.01
C GLY A 175 6.71 -3.15 -29.64
N LEU A 176 5.89 -2.72 -28.68
CA LEU A 176 6.35 -2.38 -27.33
C LEU A 176 6.73 -3.64 -26.58
N THR A 177 7.95 -3.65 -26.08
CA THR A 177 8.48 -4.73 -25.26
C THR A 177 7.85 -4.72 -23.87
N ALA A 178 7.87 -5.86 -23.19
CA ALA A 178 7.42 -5.96 -21.79
C ALA A 178 8.17 -4.95 -20.88
N ARG A 179 9.44 -4.66 -21.18
CA ARG A 179 10.24 -3.64 -20.49
C ARG A 179 9.64 -2.23 -20.67
N GLN A 180 9.30 -1.85 -21.90
CA GLN A 180 8.71 -0.53 -22.16
C GLN A 180 7.31 -0.39 -21.52
N ALA A 181 6.52 -1.46 -21.49
CA ALA A 181 5.24 -1.49 -20.79
C ALA A 181 5.41 -1.30 -19.27
N MET A 182 6.40 -1.95 -18.66
CA MET A 182 6.72 -1.79 -17.24
C MET A 182 7.21 -0.37 -16.93
N GLN A 183 8.04 0.21 -17.79
CA GLN A 183 8.55 1.57 -17.60
C GLN A 183 7.43 2.62 -17.67
N MET A 184 6.49 2.46 -18.61
CA MET A 184 5.27 3.26 -18.68
C MET A 184 4.41 3.11 -17.42
N HIS A 185 4.25 1.89 -16.92
CA HIS A 185 3.50 1.64 -15.68
C HIS A 185 4.10 2.39 -14.50
N LEU A 186 5.42 2.30 -14.30
CA LEU A 186 6.13 2.98 -13.22
C LEU A 186 6.00 4.49 -13.30
N GLN A 187 6.15 5.07 -14.50
CA GLN A 187 6.00 6.52 -14.71
C GLN A 187 4.60 6.99 -14.28
N VAL A 188 3.55 6.28 -14.69
CA VAL A 188 2.17 6.65 -14.37
C VAL A 188 1.84 6.41 -12.89
N LEU A 189 2.38 5.35 -12.31
CA LEU A 189 2.17 5.02 -10.89
C LEU A 189 2.83 6.05 -9.97
N GLU A 190 4.04 6.50 -10.30
CA GLU A 190 4.76 7.55 -9.56
C GLU A 190 3.95 8.85 -9.53
N GLU A 191 3.41 9.27 -10.68
CA GLU A 191 2.53 10.44 -10.78
C GLU A 191 1.24 10.30 -9.97
N LEU A 192 0.64 9.10 -9.94
CA LEU A 192 -0.60 8.85 -9.20
C LEU A 192 -0.39 8.78 -7.69
N VAL A 193 0.77 8.32 -7.25
CA VAL A 193 1.11 8.21 -5.82
C VAL A 193 1.62 9.54 -5.28
N HIS A 194 2.14 10.42 -6.14
CA HIS A 194 2.59 11.74 -5.74
C HIS A 194 1.46 12.55 -5.09
N GLY A 195 1.61 12.86 -3.79
CA GLY A 195 0.62 13.63 -3.02
C GLY A 195 -0.49 12.81 -2.36
N LEU A 196 -0.47 11.47 -2.40
CA LEU A 196 -1.42 10.63 -1.68
C LEU A 196 -0.98 10.31 -0.24
N GLY A 197 -1.94 10.24 0.68
CA GLY A 197 -1.70 9.78 2.06
C GLY A 197 -1.31 8.29 2.13
N ALA A 198 -0.65 7.89 3.23
CA ALA A 198 -0.06 6.54 3.39
C ALA A 198 -1.05 5.37 3.19
N ARG A 199 -2.31 5.51 3.66
CA ARG A 199 -3.35 4.49 3.51
C ARG A 199 -3.82 4.34 2.06
N SER A 200 -3.97 5.46 1.36
CA SER A 200 -4.39 5.51 -0.04
C SER A 200 -3.28 4.98 -0.95
N THR A 201 -2.02 5.32 -0.66
CA THR A 201 -0.85 4.84 -1.38
C THR A 201 -0.76 3.32 -1.37
N ARG A 202 -0.91 2.68 -0.20
CA ARG A 202 -0.86 1.21 -0.11
C ARG A 202 -1.94 0.55 -0.97
N HIS A 203 -3.17 1.06 -0.94
CA HIS A 203 -4.26 0.51 -1.74
C HIS A 203 -4.01 0.68 -3.25
N VAL A 204 -3.54 1.86 -3.66
CA VAL A 204 -3.21 2.15 -5.06
C VAL A 204 -2.09 1.25 -5.55
N MET A 205 -1.01 1.08 -4.76
CA MET A 205 0.11 0.21 -5.11
C MET A 205 -0.33 -1.24 -5.32
N THR A 206 -1.04 -1.84 -4.35
CA THR A 206 -1.51 -3.23 -4.48
C THR A 206 -2.42 -3.43 -5.70
N ARG A 207 -3.26 -2.44 -6.03
CA ARG A 207 -4.11 -2.50 -7.22
C ARG A 207 -3.32 -2.31 -8.52
N ALA A 208 -2.35 -1.42 -8.52
CA ALA A 208 -1.46 -1.18 -9.65
C ALA A 208 -0.59 -2.40 -9.96
N ASP A 209 -0.09 -3.09 -8.94
CA ASP A 209 0.69 -4.33 -9.07
C ASP A 209 -0.12 -5.44 -9.75
N LEU A 210 -1.40 -5.59 -9.37
CA LEU A 210 -2.29 -6.55 -10.02
C LEU A 210 -2.57 -6.17 -11.48
N LEU A 211 -2.79 -4.88 -11.76
CA LEU A 211 -3.00 -4.39 -13.11
C LEU A 211 -1.80 -4.68 -14.02
N VAL A 212 -0.57 -4.39 -13.56
CA VAL A 212 0.62 -4.58 -14.40
C VAL A 212 0.86 -6.06 -14.68
N LEU A 213 0.61 -6.95 -13.72
CA LEU A 213 0.67 -8.39 -13.95
C LEU A 213 -0.34 -8.82 -15.03
N GLU A 214 -1.58 -8.35 -14.95
CA GLU A 214 -2.63 -8.65 -15.93
C GLU A 214 -2.27 -8.14 -17.34
N VAL A 215 -1.76 -6.91 -17.43
CA VAL A 215 -1.27 -6.33 -18.69
C VAL A 215 -0.08 -7.13 -19.25
N MET A 216 0.88 -7.51 -18.40
CA MET A 216 2.04 -8.31 -18.83
C MET A 216 1.64 -9.69 -19.34
N VAL A 217 0.66 -10.35 -18.71
CA VAL A 217 0.11 -11.63 -19.19
C VAL A 217 -0.48 -11.46 -20.58
N HIS A 218 -1.31 -10.44 -20.80
CA HIS A 218 -1.92 -10.19 -22.12
C HIS A 218 -0.88 -9.81 -23.19
N VAL A 219 0.14 -9.02 -22.84
CA VAL A 219 1.24 -8.68 -23.76
C VAL A 219 2.02 -9.95 -24.14
N ALA A 220 2.34 -10.81 -23.17
CA ALA A 220 3.05 -12.07 -23.41
C ALA A 220 2.24 -13.04 -24.28
N GLU A 221 0.93 -13.16 -24.04
CA GLU A 221 0.02 -13.94 -24.88
C GLU A 221 -0.07 -13.39 -26.30
N GLY A 222 -0.16 -12.07 -26.46
CA GLY A 222 -0.19 -11.41 -27.77
C GLY A 222 1.09 -11.66 -28.58
N TYR A 223 2.27 -11.58 -27.95
CA TYR A 223 3.53 -11.94 -28.60
C TYR A 223 3.62 -13.43 -28.93
N ARG A 224 3.13 -14.31 -28.03
CA ARG A 224 3.09 -15.76 -28.28
C ARG A 224 2.24 -16.09 -29.50
N ARG A 225 1.06 -15.48 -29.64
CA ARG A 225 0.18 -15.65 -30.82
C ARG A 225 0.86 -15.19 -32.10
N ARG A 226 1.46 -14.00 -32.10
CA ARG A 226 2.21 -13.49 -33.27
C ARG A 226 3.38 -14.39 -33.65
N TYR A 227 4.07 -14.95 -32.68
CA TYR A 227 5.14 -15.91 -32.94
C TYR A 227 4.59 -17.19 -33.57
N GLN A 228 3.48 -17.73 -33.05
CA GLN A 228 2.80 -18.89 -33.62
C GLN A 228 2.32 -18.63 -35.06
N GLU A 229 1.72 -17.48 -35.34
CA GLU A 229 1.30 -17.09 -36.71
C GLU A 229 2.48 -16.98 -37.68
N ARG A 230 3.65 -16.54 -37.21
CA ARG A 230 4.87 -16.49 -38.01
C ARG A 230 5.48 -17.86 -38.27
N VAL A 231 5.43 -18.76 -37.29
CA VAL A 231 5.99 -20.12 -37.39
C VAL A 231 5.04 -21.07 -38.12
N GLN A 232 3.72 -20.85 -38.01
CA GLN A 232 2.66 -21.59 -38.69
C GLN A 232 1.77 -20.61 -39.46
N PRO A 233 2.25 -20.08 -40.60
CA PRO A 233 1.39 -19.27 -41.46
C PRO A 233 0.17 -20.09 -41.88
N ALA A 234 -1.00 -19.46 -41.90
CA ALA A 234 -2.23 -20.11 -42.32
C ALA A 234 -2.05 -20.68 -43.74
N GLN A 235 -1.87 -22.00 -43.83
CA GLN A 235 -1.83 -22.67 -45.12
C GLN A 235 -3.23 -22.63 -45.69
N GLN A 236 -3.40 -21.91 -46.79
CA GLN A 236 -4.62 -21.91 -47.56
C GLN A 236 -4.88 -23.35 -48.01
N ARG A 237 -5.79 -24.04 -47.33
CA ARG A 237 -6.28 -25.34 -47.78
C ARG A 237 -6.95 -25.11 -49.13
N THR A 238 -6.59 -25.93 -50.11
CA THR A 238 -7.24 -25.92 -51.42
C THR A 238 -8.75 -26.01 -51.23
N LEU A 239 -9.48 -25.14 -51.94
CA LEU A 239 -10.93 -25.16 -51.92
C LEU A 239 -11.39 -26.55 -52.40
N PRO A 240 -12.26 -27.25 -51.65
CA PRO A 240 -12.78 -28.54 -52.09
C PRO A 240 -13.56 -28.34 -53.40
N GLY A 241 -13.07 -28.93 -54.50
CA GLY A 241 -13.68 -28.81 -55.83
C GLY A 241 -12.75 -28.34 -56.97
N PHE A 242 -11.45 -28.13 -56.70
CA PHE A 242 -10.43 -27.94 -57.74
C PHE A 242 -9.40 -29.09 -57.68
N GLU A 243 -9.79 -30.27 -58.16
CA GLU A 243 -8.89 -31.27 -58.77
C GLU A 243 -9.37 -31.53 -60.20
#